data_AF-A0A9D1PX59-F1
#
_entry.id   AF-A0A9D1PX59-F1
#
_cell.length_a   1.000
_cell.length_b   1.000
_cell.length_c   1.000
_cell.angle_alpha   90.00
_cell.angle_beta   90.00
_cell.angle_gamma   90.00
#
_symmetry.space_group_name_H-M   'P 1'
#
loop_
_entity.id
_entity.type
_entity.pdbx_description
1 polymer ?
#
loop_
_entity_poly.entity_id
_entity_poly.type
_entity_poly.pdbx_seq_one_letter_code
_entity_poly.pdbx_strand_id
1 'polypeptide(L)'
;MEIRHIECFKLAAEHGSTRRAAEHLYTSQSCVSKNIAMLEEELGVQLFERSNRGLTLTSQGRELYEHARSILHGLELFKAVHPGQPRQVLRIASYPSKMLSHYLCVLYNEMQERLGRQKGPDANSAKGPDTRAQDAKNGQDSTPFTLTFLEGSISETMEYVERGLADLGFVYFYSAQARQFRHILGHKELVYIELSRNEPCIYVGPKNRFYDRESITFRELDACRFIQSTKDYFSIDHHIDSISLGMGNVSRLNNVITTNSDNLLIEMLLYTDVCNFGIRLLKDAYRIHAIRDIPIEGCGSCLSLGYIKRQKFQPGPEYERFIELIRTQLLADAAGSPNDSANGGATCPADRELQAQAG
;
A
#
# COMPACT_ATOMS: atom_id res chain seq x y z
N MET A 1 19.70 13.66 -23.32
CA MET A 1 18.68 13.60 -22.25
C MET A 1 19.24 14.08 -20.93
N GLU A 2 18.65 15.14 -20.35
CA GLU A 2 19.03 15.68 -19.04
C GLU A 2 17.92 15.48 -18.00
N ILE A 3 18.27 15.43 -16.70
CA ILE A 3 17.30 15.32 -15.60
C ILE A 3 16.26 16.46 -15.64
N ARG A 4 16.69 17.67 -16.01
CA ARG A 4 15.79 18.83 -16.14
C ARG A 4 14.65 18.58 -17.12
N HIS A 5 14.91 17.84 -18.20
CA HIS A 5 13.90 17.46 -19.19
C HIS A 5 12.80 16.61 -18.53
N ILE A 6 13.23 15.61 -17.74
CA ILE A 6 12.36 14.66 -17.04
C ILE A 6 11.55 15.35 -15.94
N GLU A 7 12.17 16.26 -15.16
CA GLU A 7 11.50 17.07 -14.13
C GLU A 7 10.41 17.96 -14.74
N CYS A 8 10.71 18.66 -15.84
CA CYS A 8 9.76 19.52 -16.54
C CYS A 8 8.58 18.72 -17.09
N PHE A 9 8.85 17.56 -17.70
CA PHE A 9 7.84 16.66 -18.21
C PHE A 9 6.92 16.12 -17.10
N LYS A 10 7.49 15.57 -16.01
CA LYS A 10 6.71 15.04 -14.87
C LYS A 10 5.77 16.12 -14.30
N LEU A 11 6.28 17.30 -13.99
CA LEU A 11 5.47 18.36 -13.39
C LEU A 11 4.42 18.91 -14.35
N ALA A 12 4.72 19.01 -15.65
CA ALA A 12 3.72 19.41 -16.64
C ALA A 12 2.59 18.40 -16.75
N ALA A 13 2.89 17.10 -16.62
CA ALA A 13 1.91 16.03 -16.58
C ALA A 13 1.05 16.08 -15.29
N GLU A 14 1.67 16.22 -14.12
CA GLU A 14 0.98 16.32 -12.82
C GLU A 14 0.01 17.50 -12.77
N HIS A 15 0.38 18.65 -13.34
CA HIS A 15 -0.45 19.84 -13.31
C HIS A 15 -1.35 20.03 -14.52
N GLY A 16 -1.22 19.20 -15.57
CA GLY A 16 -1.90 19.37 -16.86
C GLY A 16 -1.58 20.71 -17.54
N SER A 17 -0.46 21.35 -17.19
CA SER A 17 -0.13 22.72 -17.60
C SER A 17 1.36 23.02 -17.45
N THR A 18 2.00 23.47 -18.53
CA THR A 18 3.40 23.94 -18.50
C THR A 18 3.60 25.22 -17.69
N ARG A 19 2.57 26.08 -17.57
CA ARG A 19 2.62 27.29 -16.74
C ARG A 19 2.73 26.95 -15.25
N ARG A 20 1.77 26.17 -14.72
CA ARG A 20 1.79 25.68 -13.33
C ARG A 20 3.06 24.90 -13.00
N ALA A 21 3.56 24.07 -13.91
CA ALA A 21 4.84 23.38 -13.73
C ALA A 21 6.02 24.37 -13.59
N ALA A 22 6.02 25.46 -14.38
CA ALA A 22 7.04 26.50 -14.28
C ALA A 22 6.97 27.27 -12.96
N GLU A 23 5.76 27.55 -12.46
CA GLU A 23 5.54 28.14 -11.13
C GLU A 23 6.11 27.23 -10.04
N HIS A 24 5.91 25.90 -10.13
CA HIS A 24 6.44 24.92 -9.19
C HIS A 24 7.97 24.74 -9.25
N LEU A 25 8.56 24.93 -10.43
CA LEU A 25 10.01 24.85 -10.67
C LEU A 25 10.73 26.19 -10.48
N TYR A 26 10.03 27.24 -10.07
CA TYR A 26 10.57 28.61 -9.97
C TYR A 26 11.28 29.07 -11.25
N THR A 27 10.67 28.81 -12.41
CA THR A 27 11.23 29.12 -13.73
C THR A 27 10.17 29.68 -14.69
N SER A 28 10.53 29.93 -15.95
CA SER A 28 9.60 30.43 -16.96
C SER A 28 8.87 29.30 -17.70
N GLN A 29 7.65 29.57 -18.18
CA GLN A 29 6.89 28.62 -19.01
C GLN A 29 7.64 28.24 -20.30
N SER A 30 8.38 29.18 -20.89
CA SER A 30 9.20 28.94 -22.08
C SER A 30 10.34 27.97 -21.79
N CYS A 31 10.95 28.04 -20.61
CA CYS A 31 11.96 27.08 -20.15
C CYS A 31 11.36 25.66 -20.07
N VAL A 32 10.23 25.49 -19.37
CA VAL A 32 9.54 24.19 -19.25
C VAL A 32 9.16 23.63 -20.62
N SER A 33 8.56 24.46 -21.49
CA SER A 33 8.13 24.03 -22.82
C SER A 33 9.31 23.62 -23.70
N LYS A 34 10.44 24.33 -23.61
CA LYS A 34 11.67 23.98 -24.35
C LYS A 34 12.25 22.65 -23.87
N ASN A 35 12.32 22.43 -22.55
CA ASN A 35 12.83 21.18 -21.98
C ASN A 35 11.96 19.97 -22.37
N ILE A 36 10.63 20.14 -22.41
CA ILE A 36 9.71 19.09 -22.89
C ILE A 36 9.91 18.83 -24.38
N ALA A 37 10.01 19.88 -25.21
CA ALA A 37 10.22 19.73 -26.65
C ALA A 37 11.55 19.00 -26.95
N MET A 38 12.62 19.32 -26.21
CA MET A 38 13.90 18.61 -26.33
C MET A 38 13.79 17.14 -25.94
N LEU A 39 12.97 16.81 -24.92
CA LEU A 39 12.70 15.41 -24.55
C LEU A 39 11.95 14.66 -25.65
N GLU A 40 10.91 15.28 -26.21
CA GLU A 40 10.10 14.72 -27.32
C GLU A 40 10.95 14.52 -28.58
N GLU A 41 11.83 15.48 -28.90
CA GLU A 41 12.75 15.41 -30.03
C GLU A 41 13.77 14.28 -29.88
N GLU A 42 14.41 14.16 -28.71
CA GLU A 42 15.38 13.09 -28.45
C GLU A 42 14.75 11.69 -28.47
N LEU A 43 13.49 11.57 -28.02
CA LEU A 43 12.76 10.29 -28.02
C LEU A 43 12.06 10.00 -29.36
N GLY A 44 11.90 11.01 -30.23
CA GLY A 44 11.16 10.89 -31.49
C GLY A 44 9.66 10.65 -31.32
N VAL A 45 9.09 11.00 -30.16
CA VAL A 45 7.66 10.80 -29.85
C VAL A 45 7.04 12.04 -29.23
N GLN A 46 5.75 12.25 -29.47
CA GLN A 46 4.97 13.26 -28.76
C GLN A 46 4.46 12.69 -27.43
N LEU A 47 4.67 13.41 -26.35
CA LEU A 47 4.31 12.99 -24.99
C LEU A 47 3.02 13.65 -24.52
N PHE A 48 2.64 14.79 -25.12
CA PHE A 48 1.41 15.50 -24.81
C PHE A 48 0.53 15.75 -26.02
N GLU A 49 -0.78 15.71 -25.77
CA GLU A 49 -1.82 16.28 -26.63
C GLU A 49 -2.24 17.63 -26.05
N ARG A 50 -2.33 18.66 -26.91
CA ARG A 50 -2.84 19.97 -26.51
C ARG A 50 -4.32 20.06 -26.82
N SER A 51 -5.11 20.42 -25.82
CA SER A 51 -6.54 20.69 -25.97
C SER A 51 -6.91 22.04 -25.37
N ASN A 52 -8.12 22.52 -25.67
CA ASN A 52 -8.68 23.73 -25.05
C ASN A 52 -8.86 23.58 -23.52
N ARG A 53 -8.73 22.36 -22.98
CA ARG A 53 -8.82 22.05 -21.54
C ARG A 53 -7.46 21.92 -20.85
N GLY A 54 -6.35 22.02 -21.58
CA GLY A 54 -5.00 21.89 -21.04
C GLY A 54 -4.14 20.85 -21.76
N LEU A 55 -3.06 20.44 -21.11
CA LEU A 55 -2.15 19.38 -21.55
C LEU A 55 -2.66 18.01 -21.04
N THR A 56 -2.72 17.02 -21.92
CA THR A 56 -3.03 15.62 -21.57
C THR A 56 -1.96 14.69 -22.12
N LEU A 57 -1.62 13.62 -21.40
CA LEU A 57 -0.60 12.67 -21.85
C LEU A 57 -1.10 11.83 -23.04
N THR A 58 -0.22 11.62 -24.03
CA THR A 58 -0.38 10.58 -25.06
C THR A 58 -0.23 9.19 -24.43
N SER A 59 -0.42 8.11 -25.20
CA SER A 59 -0.06 6.75 -24.74
C SER A 59 1.40 6.64 -24.33
N GLN A 60 2.31 7.17 -25.16
CA GLN A 60 3.76 7.19 -24.90
C GLN A 60 4.08 8.10 -23.72
N GLY A 61 3.35 9.22 -23.58
CA GLY A 61 3.44 10.10 -22.41
C GLY A 61 3.08 9.39 -21.12
N ARG A 62 2.00 8.60 -21.10
CA ARG A 62 1.62 7.81 -19.91
C ARG A 62 2.69 6.79 -19.54
N GLU A 63 3.24 6.08 -20.51
CA GLU A 63 4.34 5.14 -20.28
C GLU A 63 5.59 5.84 -19.73
N LEU A 64 6.04 6.91 -20.38
CA LEU A 64 7.22 7.67 -19.96
C LEU A 64 7.02 8.31 -18.58
N TYR A 65 5.81 8.75 -18.25
CA TYR A 65 5.51 9.38 -16.96
C TYR A 65 5.85 8.46 -15.78
N GLU A 66 5.53 7.17 -15.87
CA GLU A 66 5.87 6.23 -14.81
C GLU A 66 7.38 5.96 -14.71
N HIS A 67 8.10 5.97 -15.85
CA HIS A 67 9.57 5.91 -15.84
C HIS A 67 10.19 7.18 -15.25
N ALA A 68 9.67 8.35 -15.60
CA ALA A 68 10.11 9.63 -15.07
C ALA A 68 9.99 9.69 -13.54
N ARG A 69 8.88 9.20 -12.98
CA ARG A 69 8.70 9.06 -11.52
C ARG A 69 9.78 8.20 -10.89
N SER A 70 10.08 7.05 -11.49
CA SER A 70 11.08 6.10 -10.99
C SER A 70 12.49 6.69 -10.99
N ILE A 71 12.88 7.34 -12.08
CA ILE A 71 14.20 7.96 -12.25
C ILE A 71 14.38 9.09 -11.24
N LEU A 72 13.40 9.98 -11.11
CA LEU A 72 13.48 11.13 -10.21
C LEU A 72 13.49 10.70 -8.74
N HIS A 73 12.73 9.66 -8.38
CA HIS A 73 12.83 9.04 -7.04
C HIS A 73 14.23 8.46 -6.79
N GLY A 74 14.80 7.73 -7.76
CA GLY A 74 16.16 7.23 -7.68
C GLY A 74 17.19 8.34 -7.46
N LEU A 75 16.99 9.49 -8.12
CA LEU A 75 17.84 10.67 -7.94
C LEU A 75 17.70 11.29 -6.54
N GLU A 76 16.49 11.32 -5.96
CA GLU A 76 16.29 11.76 -4.58
C GLU A 76 17.05 10.87 -3.60
N LEU A 77 17.00 9.54 -3.78
CA LEU A 77 17.76 8.59 -2.98
C LEU A 77 19.27 8.80 -3.13
N PHE A 78 19.75 9.04 -4.35
CA PHE A 78 21.15 9.32 -4.62
C PHE A 78 21.61 10.60 -3.90
N LYS A 79 20.80 11.66 -3.94
CA LYS A 79 21.07 12.93 -3.23
C LYS A 79 21.01 12.78 -1.70
N ALA A 80 20.26 11.80 -1.18
CA ALA A 80 20.14 11.54 0.25
C ALA A 80 21.35 10.79 0.86
N VAL A 81 22.34 10.40 0.03
CA VAL A 81 23.59 9.81 0.50
C VAL A 81 24.46 10.89 1.15
N HIS A 82 24.62 10.82 2.48
CA HIS A 82 25.47 11.72 3.24
C HIS A 82 26.79 11.04 3.64
N PRO A 83 27.92 11.79 3.72
CA PRO A 83 29.15 11.28 4.33
C PRO A 83 28.90 11.03 5.82
N GLY A 84 28.93 9.77 6.27
CA GLY A 84 28.62 9.37 7.65
C GLY A 84 27.95 8.00 7.76
N GLN A 85 27.12 7.81 8.80
CA GLN A 85 26.34 6.59 8.98
C GLN A 85 25.23 6.46 7.93
N PRO A 86 24.98 5.26 7.37
CA PRO A 86 23.94 5.05 6.38
C PRO A 86 22.56 5.41 6.95
N ARG A 87 21.82 6.27 6.24
CA ARG A 87 20.44 6.64 6.56
C ARG A 87 19.57 5.38 6.55
N GLN A 88 18.83 5.11 7.62
CA GLN A 88 17.88 4.00 7.62
C GLN A 88 16.65 4.37 6.79
N VAL A 89 16.36 3.62 5.74
CA VAL A 89 15.22 3.89 4.85
C VAL A 89 14.35 2.65 4.79
N LEU A 90 13.05 2.82 5.01
CA LEU A 90 12.05 1.78 4.78
C LEU A 90 10.90 2.37 3.98
N ARG A 91 10.59 1.75 2.84
CA ARG A 91 9.52 2.17 1.95
C ARG A 91 8.52 1.05 1.79
N ILE A 92 7.28 1.31 2.14
CA ILE A 92 6.19 0.35 2.13
C ILE A 92 5.16 0.84 1.13
N ALA A 93 4.71 -0.05 0.27
CA ALA A 93 3.48 0.06 -0.47
C ALA A 93 2.46 -0.92 0.12
N SER A 94 1.17 -0.56 0.10
CA SER A 94 0.13 -1.41 0.63
C SER A 94 -1.18 -1.22 -0.11
N TYR A 95 -1.88 -2.34 -0.33
CA TYR A 95 -3.34 -2.29 -0.44
C TYR A 95 -3.93 -1.76 0.87
N PRO A 96 -5.01 -0.93 0.85
CA PRO A 96 -5.54 -0.29 2.06
C PRO A 96 -5.64 -1.25 3.25
N SER A 97 -4.95 -0.90 4.34
CA SER A 97 -4.80 -1.77 5.51
C SER A 97 -4.46 -0.98 6.78
N LYS A 98 -5.46 -0.81 7.64
CA LYS A 98 -5.31 -0.13 8.93
C LYS A 98 -4.32 -0.82 9.86
N MET A 99 -4.24 -2.15 9.79
CA MET A 99 -3.29 -2.94 10.57
C MET A 99 -1.85 -2.50 10.25
N LEU A 100 -1.52 -2.35 8.96
CA LEU A 100 -0.18 -1.95 8.54
C LEU A 100 0.16 -0.51 8.91
N SER A 101 -0.80 0.42 8.78
CA SER A 101 -0.62 1.80 9.22
C SER A 101 -0.35 1.88 10.73
N HIS A 102 -1.02 1.06 11.54
CA HIS A 102 -0.77 0.98 12.98
C HIS A 102 0.65 0.47 13.28
N TYR A 103 1.09 -0.60 12.63
CA TYR A 103 2.44 -1.12 12.84
C TYR A 103 3.54 -0.19 12.37
N LEU A 104 3.25 0.67 11.39
CA LEU A 104 4.19 1.72 11.00
C LEU A 104 4.39 2.71 12.15
N CYS A 105 3.34 3.05 12.90
CA CYS A 105 3.45 3.87 14.11
C CYS A 105 4.26 3.17 15.20
N VAL A 106 4.05 1.87 15.41
CA VAL A 106 4.83 1.07 16.37
C VAL A 106 6.31 1.09 16.00
N LEU A 107 6.65 0.79 14.75
CA LEU A 107 8.02 0.82 14.26
C LEU A 107 8.64 2.20 14.42
N TYR A 108 7.92 3.26 14.05
CA TYR A 108 8.39 4.65 14.20
C TYR A 108 8.78 4.96 15.64
N ASN A 109 7.95 4.57 16.61
CA ASN A 109 8.23 4.78 18.03
C ASN A 109 9.46 3.99 18.49
N GLU A 110 9.60 2.73 18.08
CA GLU A 110 10.80 1.92 18.38
C GLU A 110 12.09 2.53 17.79
N MET A 111 12.00 3.12 16.59
CA MET A 111 13.13 3.81 15.96
C MET A 111 13.50 5.09 16.73
N GLN A 112 12.51 5.90 17.13
CA GLN A 112 12.73 7.10 17.93
C GLN A 112 13.35 6.79 19.30
N GLU A 113 12.88 5.74 19.98
CA GLU A 113 13.47 5.33 21.26
C GLU A 113 14.92 4.89 21.12
N ARG A 114 15.27 4.13 20.07
CA ARG A 114 16.65 3.72 19.81
C ARG A 114 17.57 4.93 19.59
N LEU A 115 17.09 5.96 18.89
CA LEU A 115 17.82 7.23 18.74
C LEU A 115 17.94 8.00 20.06
N GLY A 116 16.91 7.98 20.90
CA GLY A 116 16.93 8.64 22.22
C GLY A 116 17.88 7.97 23.22
N ARG A 117 17.94 6.63 23.24
CA ARG A 117 18.84 5.87 24.14
C ARG A 117 20.31 6.02 23.78
N GLN A 118 20.65 6.32 22.53
CA GLN A 118 22.02 6.68 22.13
C GLN A 118 22.51 8.01 22.72
N LYS A 119 21.64 8.83 23.33
CA LYS A 119 21.97 10.15 23.92
C LYS A 119 22.11 10.17 25.47
N GLY A 120 22.31 9.03 26.15
CA GLY A 120 22.44 8.96 27.63
C GLY A 120 23.73 9.57 28.23
N PRO A 121 23.86 9.62 29.58
CA PRO A 121 23.77 10.78 30.47
C PRO A 121 25.00 11.71 30.56
N ASP A 122 26.03 11.55 29.72
CA ASP A 122 27.32 12.23 29.92
C ASP A 122 27.43 13.65 29.31
N ALA A 123 26.33 14.23 28.82
CA ALA A 123 26.34 15.56 28.21
C ALA A 123 26.18 16.73 29.19
N ASN A 124 26.13 16.49 30.51
CA ASN A 124 25.78 17.53 31.50
C ASN A 124 26.71 17.67 32.71
N SER A 125 27.99 17.33 32.59
CA SER A 125 29.01 17.65 33.62
C SER A 125 30.19 18.43 33.06
N ALA A 126 29.95 19.65 32.57
CA ALA A 126 30.89 20.78 32.60
C ALA A 126 30.37 21.92 31.72
N LYS A 127 29.57 22.84 32.26
CA LYS A 127 29.45 24.19 31.69
C LYS A 127 29.45 25.22 32.81
N GLY A 128 30.61 25.87 32.99
CA GLY A 128 30.71 27.15 33.69
C GLY A 128 30.00 28.25 32.90
N PRO A 129 29.74 29.41 33.52
CA PRO A 129 28.82 30.41 32.99
C PRO A 129 29.51 31.32 31.98
N ASP A 130 30.04 30.78 30.88
CA ASP A 130 30.43 31.62 29.74
C ASP A 130 30.64 30.79 28.46
N THR A 131 29.58 30.48 27.71
CA THR A 131 29.68 29.97 26.33
C THR A 131 28.34 30.02 25.59
N ARG A 132 27.74 31.20 25.45
CA ARG A 132 26.52 31.41 24.64
C ARG A 132 26.75 31.43 23.11
N ALA A 133 27.96 31.14 22.64
CA ALA A 133 28.35 31.22 21.23
C ALA A 133 28.85 29.90 20.61
N GLN A 134 28.75 28.76 21.31
CA GLN A 134 29.21 27.46 20.80
C GLN A 134 28.10 26.40 20.64
N ASP A 135 26.85 26.71 21.03
CA ASP A 135 25.74 25.75 21.01
C ASP A 135 25.09 25.52 19.63
N ALA A 136 25.60 26.14 18.56
CA ALA A 136 25.09 25.94 17.19
C ALA A 136 25.80 24.82 16.40
N LYS A 137 26.78 24.11 16.98
CA LYS A 137 27.56 23.07 16.28
C LYS A 137 27.39 21.63 16.79
N ASN A 138 26.53 21.37 17.78
CA ASN A 138 26.34 20.03 18.37
C ASN A 138 24.98 19.36 18.03
N GLY A 139 24.37 19.71 16.89
CA GLY A 139 23.09 19.14 16.45
C GLY A 139 23.18 17.93 15.50
N GLN A 140 24.34 17.30 15.38
CA GLN A 140 24.65 16.40 14.27
C GLN A 140 25.22 15.07 14.79
N ASP A 141 24.35 14.15 15.21
CA ASP A 141 24.62 12.70 15.31
C ASP A 141 23.40 11.95 15.86
N SER A 142 22.25 12.09 15.19
CA SER A 142 21.19 11.09 15.24
C SER A 142 21.08 10.53 13.85
N THR A 143 21.23 9.21 13.66
CA THR A 143 21.03 8.58 12.34
C THR A 143 19.65 8.99 11.84
N PRO A 144 19.55 9.85 10.82
CA PRO A 144 18.25 10.22 10.35
C PRO A 144 17.66 8.98 9.68
N PHE A 145 16.37 8.73 9.90
CA PHE A 145 15.65 7.70 9.18
C PHE A 145 14.59 8.31 8.28
N THR A 146 14.16 7.56 7.28
CA THR A 146 13.05 7.91 6.41
C THR A 146 12.10 6.72 6.30
N LEU A 147 10.85 6.96 6.63
CA LEU A 147 9.76 6.03 6.38
C LEU A 147 8.88 6.59 5.26
N THR A 148 8.54 5.76 4.29
CA THR A 148 7.58 6.10 3.22
C THR A 148 6.49 5.05 3.21
N PHE A 149 5.24 5.49 3.13
CA PHE A 149 4.07 4.63 3.00
C PHE A 149 3.24 5.08 1.80
N LEU A 150 3.05 4.19 0.83
CA LEU A 150 2.27 4.42 -0.37
C LEU A 150 1.06 3.49 -0.35
N GLU A 151 -0.13 4.05 -0.44
CA GLU A 151 -1.35 3.24 -0.58
C GLU A 151 -1.76 3.16 -2.05
N GLY A 152 -2.27 2.00 -2.46
CA GLY A 152 -2.78 1.81 -3.82
C GLY A 152 -3.46 0.46 -4.01
N SER A 153 -3.97 0.23 -5.22
CA SER A 153 -4.43 -1.09 -5.65
C SER A 153 -3.31 -2.15 -5.62
N ILE A 154 -3.66 -3.41 -5.89
CA ILE A 154 -2.68 -4.50 -5.93
C ILE A 154 -1.71 -4.31 -7.11
N SER A 155 -2.22 -3.89 -8.26
CA SER A 155 -1.42 -3.55 -9.44
C SER A 155 -0.48 -2.38 -9.16
N GLU A 156 -0.96 -1.29 -8.56
CA GLU A 156 -0.11 -0.16 -8.18
C GLU A 156 0.93 -0.55 -7.13
N THR A 157 0.56 -1.36 -6.14
CA THR A 157 1.50 -1.88 -5.12
C THR A 157 2.61 -2.70 -5.76
N MET A 158 2.27 -3.57 -6.71
CA MET A 158 3.24 -4.35 -7.47
C MET A 158 4.18 -3.45 -8.28
N GLU A 159 3.64 -2.43 -8.94
CA GLU A 159 4.39 -1.45 -9.73
C GLU A 159 5.33 -0.61 -8.85
N TYR A 160 4.90 -0.18 -7.66
CA TYR A 160 5.74 0.51 -6.70
C TYR A 160 6.96 -0.33 -6.28
N VAL A 161 6.77 -1.64 -6.06
CA VAL A 161 7.88 -2.55 -5.72
C VAL A 161 8.78 -2.82 -6.92
N GLU A 162 8.21 -3.07 -8.09
CA GLU A 162 8.94 -3.28 -9.35
C GLU A 162 9.87 -2.11 -9.66
N ARG A 163 9.34 -0.88 -9.60
CA ARG A 163 10.06 0.36 -9.93
C ARG A 163 11.03 0.82 -8.86
N GLY A 164 11.11 0.13 -7.72
CA GLY A 164 11.98 0.54 -6.62
C GLY A 164 11.47 1.75 -5.84
N LEU A 165 10.20 2.12 -5.99
CA LEU A 165 9.54 3.16 -5.19
C LEU A 165 9.23 2.65 -3.77
N ALA A 166 8.94 1.36 -3.63
CA ALA A 166 8.77 0.64 -2.37
C ALA A 166 9.75 -0.56 -2.25
N ASP A 167 10.09 -0.91 -1.01
CA ASP A 167 10.89 -2.10 -0.65
C ASP A 167 9.99 -3.31 -0.34
N LEU A 168 8.80 -3.03 0.19
CA LEU A 168 7.74 -3.99 0.54
C LEU A 168 6.44 -3.58 -0.12
N GLY A 169 5.69 -4.53 -0.69
CA GLY A 169 4.34 -4.30 -1.19
C GLY A 169 3.34 -5.25 -0.55
N PHE A 170 2.55 -4.78 0.42
CA PHE A 170 1.56 -5.64 1.08
C PHE A 170 0.28 -5.73 0.27
N VAL A 171 -0.18 -6.97 0.06
CA VAL A 171 -1.37 -7.25 -0.71
C VAL A 171 -2.14 -8.39 -0.06
N TYR A 172 -3.44 -8.44 -0.33
CA TYR A 172 -4.23 -9.63 -0.09
C TYR A 172 -5.15 -9.89 -1.26
N PHE A 173 -5.37 -11.16 -1.58
CA PHE A 173 -6.16 -11.58 -2.74
C PHE A 173 -6.74 -12.99 -2.51
N TYR A 174 -7.64 -13.43 -3.39
CA TYR A 174 -8.25 -14.74 -3.30
C TYR A 174 -7.25 -15.87 -3.60
N SER A 175 -7.12 -16.85 -2.71
CA SER A 175 -6.07 -17.87 -2.78
C SER A 175 -6.08 -18.70 -4.07
N ALA A 176 -7.24 -18.91 -4.72
CA ALA A 176 -7.33 -19.61 -5.99
C ALA A 176 -6.55 -18.91 -7.13
N GLN A 177 -6.29 -17.60 -7.00
CA GLN A 177 -5.53 -16.82 -7.98
C GLN A 177 -4.03 -16.84 -7.74
N ALA A 178 -3.55 -17.49 -6.68
CA ALA A 178 -2.14 -17.48 -6.31
C ALA A 178 -1.22 -17.94 -7.44
N ARG A 179 -1.68 -18.85 -8.33
CA ARG A 179 -0.92 -19.29 -9.50
C ARG A 179 -0.75 -18.18 -10.54
N GLN A 180 -1.84 -17.52 -10.91
CA GLN A 180 -1.84 -16.42 -11.89
C GLN A 180 -1.05 -15.22 -11.33
N PHE A 181 -1.28 -14.88 -10.07
CA PHE A 181 -0.55 -13.82 -9.37
C PHE A 181 0.96 -14.07 -9.36
N ARG A 182 1.41 -15.28 -8.97
CA ARG A 182 2.82 -15.67 -9.01
C ARG A 182 3.40 -15.66 -10.43
N HIS A 183 2.62 -16.05 -11.44
CA HIS A 183 3.07 -15.99 -12.83
C HIS A 183 3.37 -14.55 -13.27
N ILE A 184 2.48 -13.60 -12.95
CA ILE A 184 2.66 -12.18 -13.26
C ILE A 184 3.88 -11.60 -12.54
N LEU A 185 4.06 -11.93 -11.26
CA LEU A 185 5.23 -11.49 -10.49
C LEU A 185 6.55 -12.01 -11.07
N GLY A 186 6.57 -13.24 -11.60
CA GLY A 186 7.75 -13.83 -12.21
C GLY A 186 8.30 -13.03 -13.41
N HIS A 187 7.41 -12.47 -14.24
CA HIS A 187 7.81 -11.60 -15.36
C HIS A 187 8.41 -10.27 -14.91
N LYS A 188 8.15 -9.86 -13.67
CA LYS A 188 8.61 -8.60 -13.08
C LYS A 188 9.81 -8.79 -12.13
N GLU A 189 10.40 -9.99 -12.09
CA GLU A 189 11.43 -10.38 -11.10
C GLU A 189 11.00 -10.11 -9.64
N LEU A 190 9.70 -10.24 -9.37
CA LEU A 190 9.11 -10.09 -8.04
C LEU A 190 8.78 -11.46 -7.44
N VAL A 191 8.76 -11.51 -6.11
CA VAL A 191 8.34 -12.69 -5.35
C VAL A 191 7.31 -12.31 -4.31
N TYR A 192 6.32 -13.18 -4.11
CA TYR A 192 5.31 -13.06 -3.06
C TYR A 192 5.63 -14.00 -1.90
N ILE A 193 5.50 -13.50 -0.69
CA ILE A 193 5.63 -14.27 0.55
C ILE A 193 4.28 -14.21 1.27
N GLU A 194 3.61 -15.35 1.38
CA GLU A 194 2.37 -15.49 2.15
C GLU A 194 2.69 -15.37 3.64
N LEU A 195 1.92 -14.53 4.34
CA LEU A 195 2.01 -14.33 5.79
C LEU A 195 0.91 -15.08 6.53
N SER A 196 -0.32 -15.02 6.01
CA SER A 196 -1.47 -15.71 6.59
C SER A 196 -2.58 -15.93 5.57
N ARG A 197 -3.53 -16.80 5.93
CA ARG A 197 -4.80 -16.94 5.23
C ARG A 197 -5.92 -16.57 6.19
N ASN A 198 -6.90 -15.82 5.69
CA ASN A 198 -7.92 -15.22 6.53
C ASN A 198 -9.30 -15.38 5.88
N GLU A 199 -10.32 -15.32 6.73
CA GLU A 199 -11.72 -15.33 6.31
C GLU A 199 -12.11 -13.98 5.69
N PRO A 200 -13.02 -13.98 4.71
CA PRO A 200 -13.67 -12.77 4.26
C PRO A 200 -14.68 -12.26 5.29
N CYS A 201 -14.81 -10.94 5.38
CA CYS A 201 -15.78 -10.28 6.26
C CYS A 201 -16.38 -9.05 5.59
N ILE A 202 -17.48 -8.55 6.16
CA ILE A 202 -17.94 -7.18 5.91
C ILE A 202 -17.60 -6.29 7.09
N TYR A 203 -17.08 -5.10 6.81
CA TYR A 203 -16.97 -4.02 7.77
C TYR A 203 -18.28 -3.24 7.80
N VAL A 204 -18.82 -3.04 8.99
CA VAL A 204 -20.09 -2.36 9.24
C VAL A 204 -19.97 -1.42 10.43
N GLY A 205 -20.61 -0.26 10.36
CA GLY A 205 -20.79 0.60 11.52
C GLY A 205 -22.19 0.50 12.13
N PRO A 206 -22.48 1.31 13.17
CA PRO A 206 -23.62 1.09 14.07
C PRO A 206 -25.01 1.17 13.42
N LYS A 207 -25.13 1.82 12.26
CA LYS A 207 -26.40 1.95 11.54
C LYS A 207 -26.70 0.81 10.57
N ASN A 208 -25.74 -0.08 10.34
CA ASN A 208 -25.96 -1.24 9.48
C ASN A 208 -26.72 -2.33 10.26
N ARG A 209 -27.72 -2.96 9.62
CA ARG A 209 -28.56 -4.00 10.24
C ARG A 209 -27.80 -5.23 10.75
N PHE A 210 -26.58 -5.47 10.26
CA PHE A 210 -25.75 -6.60 10.66
C PHE A 210 -24.78 -6.27 11.78
N TYR A 211 -24.79 -5.05 12.31
CA TYR A 211 -23.81 -4.57 13.28
C TYR A 211 -23.66 -5.49 14.50
N ASP A 212 -24.76 -5.99 15.05
CA ASP A 212 -24.75 -6.83 16.25
C ASP A 212 -24.63 -8.34 15.98
N ARG A 213 -24.52 -8.73 14.70
CA ARG A 213 -24.44 -10.14 14.31
C ARG A 213 -23.05 -10.70 14.57
N GLU A 214 -22.97 -12.02 14.76
CA GLU A 214 -21.70 -12.73 14.84
C GLU A 214 -21.17 -13.12 13.47
N SER A 215 -22.06 -13.29 12.50
CA SER A 215 -21.77 -13.75 11.15
C SER A 215 -22.93 -13.45 10.19
N ILE A 216 -22.64 -13.54 8.89
CA ILE A 216 -23.63 -13.50 7.81
C ILE A 216 -23.38 -14.60 6.77
N THR A 217 -24.42 -14.97 6.05
CA THR A 217 -24.35 -15.88 4.90
C THR A 217 -24.08 -15.11 3.61
N PHE A 218 -23.60 -15.81 2.59
CA PHE A 218 -23.35 -15.22 1.28
C PHE A 218 -24.61 -14.62 0.62
N ARG A 219 -25.78 -15.26 0.81
CA ARG A 219 -27.06 -14.77 0.27
C ARG A 219 -27.50 -13.44 0.89
N GLU A 220 -27.08 -13.17 2.14
CA GLU A 220 -27.40 -11.90 2.80
C GLU A 220 -26.61 -10.72 2.22
N LEU A 221 -25.53 -10.97 1.47
CA LEU A 221 -24.74 -9.93 0.78
C LEU A 221 -25.51 -9.25 -0.36
N ASP A 222 -26.43 -9.96 -1.02
CA ASP A 222 -27.22 -9.39 -2.13
C ASP A 222 -28.04 -8.18 -1.71
N ALA A 223 -28.44 -8.14 -0.44
CA ALA A 223 -29.23 -7.05 0.13
C ALA A 223 -28.37 -5.94 0.76
N CYS A 224 -27.04 -5.99 0.63
CA CYS A 224 -26.12 -4.96 1.11
C CYS A 224 -25.86 -3.88 0.05
N ARG A 225 -25.49 -2.69 0.51
CA ARG A 225 -24.94 -1.62 -0.32
C ARG A 225 -23.49 -1.43 0.04
N PHE A 226 -22.61 -1.47 -0.96
CA PHE A 226 -21.18 -1.49 -0.73
C PHE A 226 -20.51 -0.16 -1.07
N ILE A 227 -19.59 0.24 -0.19
CA ILE A 227 -18.53 1.20 -0.46
C ILE A 227 -17.21 0.44 -0.60
N GLN A 228 -16.48 0.68 -1.69
CA GLN A 228 -15.26 -0.07 -2.02
C GLN A 228 -14.13 0.86 -2.42
N SER A 229 -12.90 0.38 -2.25
CA SER A 229 -11.73 1.06 -2.78
C SER A 229 -11.71 1.01 -4.31
N THR A 230 -10.85 1.80 -4.95
CA THR A 230 -10.70 1.80 -6.42
C THR A 230 -10.51 0.39 -6.97
N LYS A 231 -11.26 0.09 -8.05
CA LYS A 231 -11.30 -1.23 -8.68
C LYS A 231 -10.01 -1.53 -9.44
N ASP A 232 -9.52 -2.74 -9.29
CA ASP A 232 -8.39 -3.31 -10.00
C ASP A 232 -8.66 -4.78 -10.37
N TYR A 233 -7.88 -5.35 -11.28
CA TYR A 233 -7.98 -6.73 -11.74
C TYR A 233 -8.00 -7.75 -10.59
N PHE A 234 -7.23 -7.49 -9.53
CA PHE A 234 -7.13 -8.36 -8.35
C PHE A 234 -8.08 -7.99 -7.20
N SER A 235 -8.91 -6.96 -7.36
CA SER A 235 -9.89 -6.58 -6.33
C SER A 235 -10.85 -7.74 -6.06
N ILE A 236 -11.17 -7.99 -4.79
CA ILE A 236 -11.99 -9.14 -4.40
C ILE A 236 -13.39 -9.06 -5.02
N ASP A 237 -13.94 -7.86 -5.21
CA ASP A 237 -15.22 -7.62 -5.89
C ASP A 237 -15.34 -8.31 -7.26
N HIS A 238 -14.24 -8.44 -8.01
CA HIS A 238 -14.25 -9.10 -9.32
C HIS A 238 -14.30 -10.63 -9.23
N HIS A 239 -14.04 -11.19 -8.06
CA HIS A 239 -13.80 -12.61 -7.87
C HIS A 239 -14.72 -13.24 -6.84
N ILE A 240 -15.67 -12.49 -6.30
CA ILE A 240 -16.80 -13.01 -5.52
C ILE A 240 -17.60 -14.04 -6.35
N ASP A 241 -17.69 -13.85 -7.67
CA ASP A 241 -18.24 -14.83 -8.60
C ASP A 241 -17.45 -16.15 -8.58
N SER A 242 -16.13 -16.10 -8.32
CA SER A 242 -15.27 -17.29 -8.17
C SER A 242 -15.28 -17.88 -6.76
N ILE A 243 -15.53 -17.08 -5.71
CA ILE A 243 -15.85 -17.58 -4.36
C ILE A 243 -17.14 -18.42 -4.41
N SER A 244 -18.04 -18.13 -5.35
CA SER A 244 -19.31 -18.82 -5.59
C SER A 244 -19.19 -20.16 -6.33
N LEU A 245 -17.97 -20.67 -6.60
CA LEU A 245 -17.78 -21.96 -7.29
C LEU A 245 -18.23 -23.13 -6.41
N GLY A 246 -19.52 -23.44 -6.53
CA GLY A 246 -20.25 -24.52 -5.86
C GLY A 246 -21.76 -24.25 -5.73
N MET A 247 -22.20 -22.98 -5.79
CA MET A 247 -23.61 -22.58 -5.72
C MET A 247 -23.86 -21.48 -6.77
N GLY A 248 -24.76 -21.75 -7.72
CA GLY A 248 -24.91 -21.01 -8.98
C GLY A 248 -24.97 -19.48 -8.90
N ASN A 249 -24.53 -18.86 -10.01
CA ASN A 249 -24.60 -17.44 -10.39
C ASN A 249 -25.00 -16.48 -9.26
N VAL A 250 -24.02 -15.95 -8.55
CA VAL A 250 -24.26 -14.84 -7.62
C VAL A 250 -23.95 -13.52 -8.30
N SER A 251 -24.85 -12.58 -8.04
CA SER A 251 -24.89 -11.23 -8.56
C SER A 251 -23.66 -10.44 -8.12
N ARG A 252 -23.14 -9.58 -9.00
CA ARG A 252 -22.12 -8.56 -8.65
C ARG A 252 -22.52 -7.85 -7.37
N LEU A 253 -21.57 -7.60 -6.45
CA LEU A 253 -21.82 -6.75 -5.29
C LEU A 253 -22.47 -5.44 -5.73
N ASN A 254 -23.50 -5.02 -4.99
CA ASN A 254 -24.18 -3.75 -5.21
C ASN A 254 -23.29 -2.59 -4.70
N ASN A 255 -22.19 -2.35 -5.43
CA ASN A 255 -21.22 -1.29 -5.18
C ASN A 255 -21.81 0.06 -5.59
N VAL A 256 -22.34 0.78 -4.60
CA VAL A 256 -22.97 2.08 -4.78
C VAL A 256 -21.97 3.24 -4.69
N ILE A 257 -20.82 3.01 -4.03
CA ILE A 257 -19.79 4.03 -3.83
C ILE A 257 -18.41 3.41 -4.10
N THR A 258 -17.55 4.14 -4.80
CA THR A 258 -16.12 3.84 -4.93
C THR A 258 -15.31 5.02 -4.42
N THR A 259 -14.27 4.75 -3.64
CA THR A 259 -13.44 5.78 -3.00
C THR A 259 -11.96 5.37 -3.03
N ASN A 260 -11.06 6.33 -2.94
CA ASN A 260 -9.65 6.12 -2.61
C ASN A 260 -9.27 6.86 -1.31
N SER A 261 -10.28 7.16 -0.49
CA SER A 261 -10.15 7.88 0.77
C SER A 261 -10.68 7.02 1.91
N ASP A 262 -9.75 6.59 2.76
CA ASP A 262 -10.05 5.89 4.02
C ASP A 262 -10.93 6.73 4.95
N ASN A 263 -10.76 8.05 4.93
CA ASN A 263 -11.59 8.96 5.72
C ASN A 263 -13.06 8.88 5.27
N LEU A 264 -13.32 8.94 3.96
CA LEU A 264 -14.68 8.79 3.44
C LEU A 264 -15.25 7.41 3.73
N LEU A 265 -14.42 6.36 3.60
CA LEU A 265 -14.82 4.99 3.95
C LEU A 265 -15.29 4.89 5.40
N ILE A 266 -14.50 5.40 6.34
CA ILE A 266 -14.83 5.41 7.77
C ILE A 266 -16.12 6.17 8.02
N GLU A 267 -16.22 7.42 7.56
CA GLU A 267 -17.42 8.25 7.75
C GLU A 267 -18.69 7.58 7.21
N MET A 268 -18.61 6.97 6.03
CA MET A 268 -19.75 6.25 5.45
C MET A 268 -20.17 5.04 6.28
N LEU A 269 -19.21 4.26 6.80
CA LEU A 269 -19.51 3.13 7.68
C LEU A 269 -20.15 3.60 8.99
N LEU A 270 -19.70 4.70 9.57
CA LEU A 270 -20.21 5.22 10.86
C LEU A 270 -21.61 5.80 10.76
N TYR A 271 -21.90 6.53 9.69
CA TYR A 271 -23.08 7.38 9.61
C TYR A 271 -24.14 6.89 8.64
N THR A 272 -23.91 5.77 7.94
CA THR A 272 -24.87 5.16 7.01
C THR A 272 -24.96 3.65 7.19
N ASP A 273 -25.82 2.99 6.41
CA ASP A 273 -26.00 1.54 6.41
C ASP A 273 -25.14 0.82 5.36
N VAL A 274 -24.24 1.52 4.64
CA VAL A 274 -23.33 0.84 3.71
C VAL A 274 -22.36 -0.05 4.48
N CYS A 275 -21.85 -1.08 3.80
CA CYS A 275 -20.78 -1.92 4.30
C CYS A 275 -19.59 -1.92 3.33
N ASN A 276 -18.46 -2.41 3.81
CA ASN A 276 -17.27 -2.60 2.99
C ASN A 276 -16.85 -4.07 3.06
N PHE A 277 -16.57 -4.67 1.91
CA PHE A 277 -16.04 -6.03 1.88
C PHE A 277 -14.53 -5.98 2.18
N GLY A 278 -14.04 -6.91 2.98
CA GLY A 278 -12.61 -7.01 3.22
C GLY A 278 -12.19 -8.33 3.85
N ILE A 279 -11.02 -8.27 4.47
CA ILE A 279 -10.35 -9.39 5.11
C ILE A 279 -10.42 -9.23 6.63
N ARG A 280 -10.68 -10.33 7.36
CA ARG A 280 -10.85 -10.31 8.80
C ARG A 280 -9.52 -10.12 9.54
N LEU A 281 -9.08 -8.87 9.66
CA LEU A 281 -7.82 -8.48 10.33
C LEU A 281 -8.04 -7.56 11.54
N LEU A 282 -9.29 -7.24 11.87
CA LEU A 282 -9.63 -6.27 12.89
C LEU A 282 -9.88 -6.96 14.25
N LYS A 283 -8.88 -6.96 15.12
CA LYS A 283 -9.06 -7.27 16.56
C LYS A 283 -9.25 -6.02 17.43
N ASP A 284 -9.54 -6.19 18.71
CA ASP A 284 -9.96 -5.11 19.64
C ASP A 284 -9.03 -3.88 19.67
N ALA A 285 -7.72 -4.06 19.45
CA ALA A 285 -6.76 -2.96 19.35
C ALA A 285 -7.00 -2.02 18.14
N TYR A 286 -7.78 -2.45 17.15
CA TYR A 286 -8.03 -1.73 15.89
C TYR A 286 -9.49 -1.25 15.74
N ARG A 287 -10.36 -1.49 16.74
CA ARG A 287 -11.79 -1.06 16.77
C ARG A 287 -11.97 0.43 17.09
N ILE A 288 -11.14 1.27 16.48
CA ILE A 288 -10.98 2.70 16.84
C ILE A 288 -12.28 3.52 16.61
N HIS A 289 -13.27 3.00 15.88
CA HIS A 289 -14.45 3.77 15.47
C HIS A 289 -15.81 3.07 15.69
N ALA A 290 -15.97 2.08 16.57
CA ALA A 290 -17.24 1.33 16.63
C ALA A 290 -17.63 0.73 15.25
N ILE A 291 -16.62 0.32 14.48
CA ILE A 291 -16.78 -0.46 13.25
C ILE A 291 -16.47 -1.90 13.63
N ARG A 292 -17.33 -2.82 13.18
CA ARG A 292 -17.18 -4.26 13.40
C ARG A 292 -16.91 -4.97 12.08
N ASP A 293 -16.06 -5.99 12.15
CA ASP A 293 -15.89 -7.03 11.13
C ASP A 293 -16.91 -8.14 11.39
N ILE A 294 -17.75 -8.44 10.39
CA ILE A 294 -18.75 -9.52 10.45
C ILE A 294 -18.31 -10.59 9.44
N PRO A 295 -17.85 -11.77 9.90
CA PRO A 295 -17.38 -12.83 9.02
C PRO A 295 -18.49 -13.39 8.14
N ILE A 296 -18.09 -13.87 6.96
CA ILE A 296 -18.99 -14.51 5.99
C ILE A 296 -18.84 -16.03 6.11
N GLU A 297 -19.95 -16.70 6.43
CA GLU A 297 -19.97 -18.14 6.67
C GLU A 297 -19.72 -18.95 5.39
N GLY A 298 -19.08 -20.11 5.56
CA GLY A 298 -18.88 -21.08 4.49
C GLY A 298 -17.76 -20.77 3.51
N CYS A 299 -17.03 -19.66 3.69
CA CYS A 299 -15.91 -19.29 2.82
C CYS A 299 -14.55 -19.89 3.27
N GLY A 300 -14.38 -20.13 4.57
CA GLY A 300 -13.09 -20.51 5.15
C GLY A 300 -11.99 -19.46 4.94
N SER A 301 -10.74 -19.84 5.22
CA SER A 301 -9.56 -18.97 5.09
C SER A 301 -9.08 -18.87 3.64
N CYS A 302 -9.89 -18.25 2.79
CA CYS A 302 -9.68 -18.19 1.35
C CYS A 302 -8.98 -16.91 0.85
N LEU A 303 -8.73 -15.93 1.73
CA LEU A 303 -7.98 -14.73 1.39
C LEU A 303 -6.53 -14.86 1.86
N SER A 304 -5.59 -14.88 0.92
CA SER A 304 -4.15 -14.89 1.18
C SER A 304 -3.69 -13.46 1.45
N LEU A 305 -3.09 -13.22 2.61
CA LEU A 305 -2.40 -11.98 2.97
C LEU A 305 -0.89 -12.22 2.92
N GLY A 306 -0.15 -11.29 2.31
CA GLY A 306 1.30 -11.37 2.26
C GLY A 306 1.93 -10.10 1.73
N TYR A 307 3.22 -10.20 1.39
CA TYR A 307 3.97 -9.09 0.83
C TYR A 307 4.76 -9.50 -0.40
N ILE A 308 4.98 -8.52 -1.28
CA ILE A 308 5.75 -8.60 -2.51
C ILE A 308 7.11 -7.93 -2.24
N LYS A 309 8.18 -8.52 -2.77
CA LYS A 309 9.50 -7.89 -2.82
C LYS A 309 10.19 -8.22 -4.14
N ARG A 310 11.21 -7.44 -4.51
CA ARG A 310 12.10 -7.80 -5.63
C ARG A 310 12.91 -9.05 -5.28
N GLN A 311 13.09 -9.96 -6.23
CA GLN A 311 13.75 -11.25 -6.01
C GLN A 311 15.17 -11.10 -5.48
N LYS A 312 15.92 -10.13 -6.01
CA LYS A 312 17.32 -9.84 -5.65
C LYS A 312 17.47 -8.69 -4.62
N PHE A 313 16.42 -8.41 -3.85
CA PHE A 313 16.47 -7.37 -2.81
C PHE A 313 17.21 -7.82 -1.56
N GLN A 314 18.11 -6.97 -1.04
CA GLN A 314 18.76 -7.16 0.25
C GLN A 314 18.03 -6.35 1.33
N PRO A 315 17.38 -7.00 2.29
CA PRO A 315 16.61 -6.32 3.32
C PRO A 315 17.52 -5.62 4.34
N GLY A 316 17.15 -4.39 4.69
CA GLY A 316 17.76 -3.65 5.80
C GLY A 316 17.18 -4.05 7.17
N PRO A 317 17.74 -3.53 8.28
CA PRO A 317 17.29 -3.87 9.62
C PRO A 317 15.82 -3.48 9.88
N GLU A 318 15.40 -2.30 9.42
CA GLU A 318 14.03 -1.81 9.62
C GLU A 318 13.00 -2.57 8.78
N TYR A 319 13.43 -3.10 7.63
CA TYR A 319 12.61 -4.02 6.83
C TYR A 319 12.31 -5.29 7.62
N GLU A 320 13.34 -5.94 8.17
CA GLU A 320 13.18 -7.20 8.89
C GLU A 320 12.36 -6.99 10.15
N ARG A 321 12.63 -5.89 10.87
CA ARG A 321 11.87 -5.53 12.07
C ARG A 321 10.40 -5.31 11.78
N PHE A 322 10.07 -4.62 10.69
CA PHE A 322 8.67 -4.39 10.31
C PHE A 322 7.93 -5.70 10.00
N ILE A 323 8.57 -6.61 9.26
CA ILE A 323 8.00 -7.94 8.97
C ILE A 323 7.82 -8.76 10.24
N GLU A 324 8.77 -8.69 11.17
CA GLU A 324 8.70 -9.38 12.46
C GLU A 324 7.52 -8.88 13.30
N LEU A 325 7.31 -7.56 13.38
CA LEU A 325 6.16 -6.96 14.10
C LEU A 325 4.83 -7.50 13.56
N ILE A 326 4.68 -7.56 12.24
CA ILE A 326 3.46 -8.07 11.59
C ILE A 326 3.29 -9.56 11.84
N ARG A 327 4.36 -10.36 11.64
CA ARG A 327 4.30 -11.83 11.88
C ARG A 327 3.93 -12.15 13.31
N THR A 328 4.53 -11.46 14.28
CA THR A 328 4.25 -11.67 15.70
C THR A 328 2.79 -11.39 16.01
N GLN A 329 2.24 -10.33 15.42
CA GLN A 329 0.82 -10.04 15.58
C GLN A 329 -0.07 -11.12 14.96
N LEU A 330 0.18 -11.50 13.71
CA LEU A 330 -0.63 -12.52 13.03
C LEU A 330 -0.59 -13.87 13.78
N LEU A 331 0.55 -14.21 14.40
CA LEU A 331 0.70 -15.39 15.25
C LEU A 331 -0.08 -15.27 16.57
N ALA A 332 0.01 -14.13 17.25
CA ALA A 332 -0.79 -13.86 18.44
C ALA A 332 -2.29 -13.92 18.12
N ASP A 333 -2.66 -13.47 16.93
CA ASP A 333 -4.03 -13.51 16.45
C ASP A 333 -4.53 -14.93 16.20
N ALA A 334 -3.71 -15.82 15.65
CA ALA A 334 -4.05 -17.23 15.50
C ALA A 334 -4.17 -17.96 16.86
N ALA A 335 -3.36 -17.59 17.86
CA ALA A 335 -3.38 -18.23 19.18
C ALA A 335 -4.55 -17.81 20.08
N GLY A 336 -5.11 -16.62 19.88
CA GLY A 336 -6.19 -16.04 20.70
C GLY A 336 -7.63 -16.38 20.25
N SER A 337 -7.82 -17.16 19.17
CA SER A 337 -9.14 -17.62 18.72
C SER A 337 -9.55 -18.91 19.46
N PRO A 338 -10.62 -18.91 20.28
CA PRO A 338 -11.02 -20.10 21.04
C PRO A 338 -11.57 -21.27 20.21
N ASN A 339 -11.51 -21.23 18.87
CA ASN A 339 -12.18 -22.22 18.01
C ASN A 339 -11.37 -22.75 16.82
N ASP A 340 -10.09 -22.39 16.68
CA ASP A 340 -9.28 -22.87 15.54
C ASP A 340 -8.66 -24.26 15.75
N SER A 341 -8.86 -24.89 16.92
CA SER A 341 -8.39 -26.25 17.20
C SER A 341 -9.31 -27.36 16.65
N ALA A 342 -10.45 -27.01 16.03
CA ALA A 342 -11.41 -28.00 15.51
C ALA A 342 -11.54 -28.07 13.98
N ASN A 343 -10.90 -27.17 13.21
CA ASN A 343 -10.90 -27.23 11.74
C ASN A 343 -9.48 -27.45 11.19
N GLY A 344 -8.87 -28.54 11.62
CA GLY A 344 -7.76 -29.13 10.87
C GLY A 344 -8.23 -29.52 9.48
N GLY A 345 -7.74 -28.82 8.46
CA GLY A 345 -7.72 -29.33 7.09
C GLY A 345 -9.04 -29.33 6.32
N ALA A 346 -9.96 -28.39 6.57
CA ALA A 346 -10.99 -28.12 5.58
C ALA A 346 -10.36 -27.37 4.39
N THR A 347 -9.88 -28.14 3.41
CA THR A 347 -9.51 -27.63 2.09
C THR A 347 -10.65 -26.78 1.54
N CYS A 348 -10.32 -25.55 1.11
CA CYS A 348 -11.25 -24.70 0.37
C CYS A 348 -11.87 -25.53 -0.77
N PRO A 349 -13.19 -25.47 -1.04
CA PRO A 349 -13.79 -26.17 -2.18
C PRO A 349 -13.04 -25.94 -3.50
N ALA A 350 -12.45 -24.75 -3.68
CA ALA A 350 -11.59 -24.41 -4.82
C ALA A 350 -10.26 -25.19 -4.88
N ASP A 351 -9.70 -25.63 -3.75
CA ASP A 351 -8.49 -26.46 -3.71
C ASP A 351 -8.78 -27.90 -4.17
N ARG A 352 -10.03 -28.39 -4.00
CA ARG A 352 -10.44 -29.73 -4.45
C ARG A 352 -10.57 -29.83 -5.97
N GLU A 353 -11.02 -28.76 -6.64
CA GLU A 353 -11.09 -28.75 -8.12
C GLU A 353 -9.71 -28.61 -8.77
N LEU A 354 -8.79 -27.87 -8.16
CA LEU A 354 -7.39 -27.77 -8.62
C LEU A 354 -6.63 -29.10 -8.52
N GLN A 355 -6.94 -29.93 -7.51
CA GLN A 355 -6.41 -31.29 -7.40
C GLN A 355 -7.09 -32.28 -8.35
N ALA A 356 -8.37 -32.08 -8.67
CA ALA A 356 -9.12 -32.93 -9.61
C ALA A 356 -8.74 -32.68 -11.09
N GLN A 357 -8.21 -31.52 -11.44
CA GLN A 357 -7.74 -31.20 -12.80
C GLN A 357 -6.25 -31.51 -13.05
N ALA A 358 -5.53 -31.96 -12.02
CA ALA A 358 -4.11 -32.35 -12.09
C ALA A 358 -3.88 -33.87 -12.01
N GLY A 359 -4.95 -34.66 -12.06
CA GLY A 359 -4.94 -36.13 -12.06
C GLY A 359 -5.10 -36.74 -13.44
#